data_AF-A0A7S4FI87-F1
#
_entry.id   AF-A0A7S4FI87-F1
#
_cell.length_a   1.000
_cell.length_b   1.000
_cell.length_c   1.000
_cell.angle_alpha   90.00
_cell.angle_beta   90.00
_cell.angle_gamma   90.00
#
_symmetry.space_group_name_H-M   'P 1'
#
loop_
_entity.id
_entity.type
_entity.pdbx_description
1 polymer ?
#
loop_
_entity_poly.entity_id
_entity_poly.type
_entity_poly.pdbx_seq_one_letter_code
_entity_poly.pdbx_strand_id
1 'polypeptide(L)'
;YTTAGGRRAEAGQHGFWDEYRNIFRLLDSLDLPADPLSGYAEQGQYSPKGLEAVWPVYREAAQLPTGLGQALYTRFLNLSPLDLASAAPLVLAFSEFDDSPEAWARYDKVSFRDLCIRLGVSRRCYEEVFEPMILTGLFAPGDQCSAAAALGMAYFFVLRQQTSFDVRWCRGNIGDMIFQPWVEQMKARGVRFVTSTRATGFQTTDGPGEAITGVRCTSGGEEATLPADKVVFAVGAAALSGMVRSSPALARHPEFRRFANLRGTSVLATRLYLDRAVPTPYSANPCWGF
;
A
#
# COMPACT_ATOMS: atom_id res chain seq x y z
N TYR A 1 -16.79 -7.89 -5.18
CA TYR A 1 -17.17 -8.25 -6.55
C TYR A 1 -17.27 -9.77 -6.65
N THR A 2 -18.20 -10.29 -7.45
CA THR A 2 -18.32 -11.73 -7.72
C THR A 2 -18.17 -11.96 -9.21
N THR A 3 -17.43 -13.00 -9.59
CA THR A 3 -17.33 -13.45 -10.98
C THR A 3 -18.69 -13.95 -11.47
N ALA A 4 -18.85 -14.11 -12.79
CA ALA A 4 -20.07 -14.67 -13.38
C ALA A 4 -20.45 -16.05 -12.80
N GLY A 5 -19.47 -16.84 -12.34
CA GLY A 5 -19.67 -18.11 -11.65
C GLY A 5 -19.91 -18.00 -10.14
N GLY A 6 -20.22 -16.81 -9.61
CA GLY A 6 -20.52 -16.57 -8.20
C GLY A 6 -19.31 -16.59 -7.26
N ARG A 7 -18.08 -16.70 -7.78
CA ARG A 7 -16.87 -16.74 -6.96
C ARG A 7 -16.46 -15.32 -6.56
N ARG A 8 -16.05 -15.11 -5.32
CA ARG A 8 -15.63 -13.78 -4.83
C ARG A 8 -14.32 -13.34 -5.48
N ALA A 9 -14.18 -12.06 -5.79
CA ALA A 9 -12.92 -11.51 -6.24
C ALA A 9 -12.69 -10.13 -5.61
N GLU A 10 -11.41 -9.85 -5.38
CA GLU A 10 -10.90 -8.65 -4.72
C GLU A 10 -10.06 -7.85 -5.70
N ALA A 11 -9.93 -6.55 -5.45
CA ALA A 11 -9.13 -5.66 -6.28
C ALA A 11 -7.62 -5.92 -6.16
N GLY A 12 -7.18 -6.68 -5.16
CA GLY A 12 -5.79 -6.99 -4.88
C GLY A 12 -5.64 -7.90 -3.66
N GLN A 13 -4.42 -8.34 -3.41
CA GLN A 13 -4.05 -9.08 -2.20
C GLN A 13 -3.51 -8.10 -1.16
N HIS A 14 -4.09 -8.09 0.05
CA HIS A 14 -3.75 -7.09 1.07
C HIS A 14 -3.25 -7.76 2.35
N GLY A 15 -2.00 -7.43 2.73
CA GLY A 15 -1.42 -7.78 4.02
C GLY A 15 -1.73 -6.75 5.10
N PHE A 16 -1.75 -7.20 6.35
CA PHE A 16 -1.91 -6.36 7.54
C PHE A 16 -0.64 -6.48 8.39
N TRP A 17 0.23 -5.49 8.30
CA TRP A 17 1.51 -5.44 9.01
C TRP A 17 1.35 -4.85 10.41
N ASP A 18 2.24 -5.24 11.33
CA ASP A 18 2.21 -4.86 12.74
C ASP A 18 2.16 -3.33 12.97
N GLU A 19 2.79 -2.57 12.09
CA GLU A 19 2.83 -1.10 12.17
C GLU A 19 1.52 -0.41 11.73
N TYR A 20 0.51 -1.16 11.25
CA TYR A 20 -0.81 -0.62 10.89
C TYR A 20 -1.69 -0.33 12.12
N ARG A 21 -1.15 0.37 13.12
CA ARG A 21 -1.81 0.67 14.40
C ARG A 21 -3.17 1.32 14.24
N ASN A 22 -3.33 2.22 13.27
CA ASN A 22 -4.61 2.87 13.00
C ASN A 22 -5.65 1.90 12.41
N ILE A 23 -5.22 0.94 11.60
CA ILE A 23 -6.09 -0.10 11.05
C ILE A 23 -6.50 -1.06 12.15
N PHE A 24 -5.57 -1.51 13.01
CA PHE A 24 -5.92 -2.39 14.13
C PHE A 24 -6.89 -1.72 15.10
N ARG A 25 -6.68 -0.44 15.45
CA ARG A 25 -7.65 0.32 16.25
C ARG A 25 -9.03 0.41 15.59
N LEU A 26 -9.08 0.56 14.26
CA LEU A 26 -10.34 0.53 13.53
C LEU A 26 -10.99 -0.85 13.70
N LEU A 27 -10.26 -1.95 13.44
CA LEU A 27 -10.78 -3.31 13.58
C LEU A 27 -11.31 -3.60 14.97
N ASP A 28 -10.59 -3.19 16.02
CA ASP A 28 -11.01 -3.33 17.41
C ASP A 28 -12.32 -2.57 17.70
N SER A 29 -12.59 -1.49 16.95
CA SER A 29 -13.82 -0.69 17.11
C SER A 29 -15.04 -1.21 16.33
N LEU A 30 -14.87 -2.22 15.48
CA LEU A 30 -15.94 -2.73 14.60
C LEU A 30 -16.85 -3.79 15.26
N ASP A 31 -16.60 -4.17 16.52
CA ASP A 31 -17.36 -5.19 17.26
C ASP A 31 -17.61 -6.47 16.43
N LEU A 32 -16.54 -6.97 15.82
CA LEU A 32 -16.60 -8.12 14.93
C LEU A 32 -16.81 -9.41 15.74
N PRO A 33 -17.63 -10.37 15.25
CA PRO A 33 -17.95 -11.60 15.98
C PRO A 33 -16.73 -12.50 16.19
N ALA A 34 -15.70 -12.34 15.36
CA ALA A 34 -14.42 -13.00 15.48
C ALA A 34 -13.34 -12.13 14.83
N ASP A 35 -12.08 -12.37 15.22
CA ASP A 35 -10.93 -11.73 14.59
C ASP A 35 -10.91 -12.06 13.08
N PRO A 36 -10.96 -11.04 12.19
CA PRO A 36 -11.00 -11.28 10.76
C PRO A 36 -9.63 -11.67 10.17
N LEU A 37 -8.54 -11.57 10.94
CA LEU A 37 -7.17 -11.72 10.46
C LEU A 37 -6.51 -13.01 10.98
N SER A 38 -5.76 -13.71 10.13
CA SER A 38 -4.95 -14.88 10.48
C SER A 38 -3.97 -14.61 11.64
N GLY A 39 -3.39 -15.67 12.19
CA GLY A 39 -2.13 -15.52 12.95
C GLY A 39 -0.97 -15.13 12.03
N TYR A 40 0.21 -15.01 12.62
CA TYR A 40 1.46 -14.84 11.90
C TYR A 40 2.00 -16.19 11.46
N ALA A 41 2.69 -16.22 10.32
CA ALA A 41 3.25 -17.43 9.76
C ALA A 41 4.46 -17.12 8.90
N GLU A 42 5.37 -18.10 8.78
CA GLU A 42 6.53 -17.99 7.89
C GLU A 42 6.10 -17.81 6.43
N GLN A 43 6.92 -17.11 5.65
CA GLN A 43 6.65 -16.80 4.25
C GLN A 43 7.81 -17.25 3.36
N GLY A 44 7.50 -17.96 2.27
CA GLY A 44 8.48 -18.37 1.27
C GLY A 44 8.49 -17.45 0.08
N GLN A 45 9.62 -16.85 -0.24
CA GLN A 45 9.79 -15.94 -1.36
C GLN A 45 10.40 -16.68 -2.56
N TYR A 46 9.78 -16.60 -3.75
CA TYR A 46 10.13 -17.40 -4.93
C TYR A 46 10.49 -16.59 -6.18
N SER A 47 11.55 -16.99 -6.87
CA SER A 47 11.88 -16.55 -8.23
C SER A 47 11.60 -17.68 -9.25
N PRO A 48 11.84 -17.46 -10.56
CA PRO A 48 11.81 -18.55 -11.55
C PRO A 48 12.78 -19.70 -11.26
N LYS A 49 13.79 -19.49 -10.40
CA LYS A 49 14.75 -20.51 -9.98
C LYS A 49 14.24 -21.36 -8.80
N GLY A 50 13.13 -20.98 -8.16
CA GLY A 50 12.57 -21.66 -6.99
C GLY A 50 12.56 -20.80 -5.74
N LEU A 51 12.63 -21.43 -4.56
CA LEU A 51 12.62 -20.75 -3.26
C LEU A 51 13.94 -20.02 -3.05
N GLU A 52 13.87 -18.69 -2.83
CA GLU A 52 15.03 -17.81 -2.68
C GLU A 52 15.28 -17.40 -1.24
N ALA A 53 14.21 -17.14 -0.49
CA ALA A 53 14.30 -16.74 0.90
C ALA A 53 13.11 -17.24 1.72
N VAL A 54 13.34 -17.49 3.01
CA VAL A 54 12.27 -17.73 3.97
C VAL A 54 12.29 -16.66 5.05
N TRP A 55 11.18 -15.96 5.17
CA TRP A 55 10.94 -14.94 6.17
C TRP A 55 10.30 -15.59 7.40
N PRO A 56 10.96 -15.53 8.57
CA PRO A 56 10.42 -16.13 9.79
C PRO A 56 9.26 -15.30 10.34
N VAL A 57 8.63 -15.82 11.39
CA VAL A 57 7.80 -15.01 12.29
C VAL A 57 8.74 -14.30 13.27
N TYR A 58 9.03 -13.02 13.03
CA TYR A 58 10.09 -12.27 13.70
C TYR A 58 9.86 -12.09 15.20
N ARG A 59 8.58 -12.02 15.62
CA ARG A 59 8.20 -11.96 17.04
C ARG A 59 8.49 -13.25 17.82
N GLU A 60 8.71 -14.38 17.15
CA GLU A 60 9.06 -15.65 17.79
C GLU A 60 10.58 -15.78 18.01
N ALA A 61 11.38 -14.88 17.44
CA ALA A 61 12.83 -14.83 17.61
C ALA A 61 13.23 -13.89 18.77
N ALA A 62 14.48 -14.02 19.25
CA ALA A 62 15.02 -13.10 20.23
C ALA A 62 15.07 -11.67 19.67
N GLN A 63 14.78 -10.67 20.52
CA GLN A 63 14.76 -9.28 20.09
C GLN A 63 16.18 -8.77 19.83
N LEU A 64 16.41 -8.29 18.62
CA LEU A 64 17.63 -7.59 18.20
C LEU A 64 17.30 -6.15 17.78
N PRO A 65 18.30 -5.27 17.66
CA PRO A 65 18.14 -4.02 16.96
C PRO A 65 17.57 -4.25 15.55
N THR A 66 16.67 -3.37 15.14
CA THR A 66 16.07 -3.43 13.81
C THR A 66 17.13 -3.36 12.71
N GLY A 67 16.89 -4.03 11.59
CA GLY A 67 17.88 -4.31 10.54
C GLY A 67 18.77 -5.51 10.85
N LEU A 68 19.29 -5.65 12.07
CA LEU A 68 20.07 -6.83 12.47
C LEU A 68 19.20 -8.07 12.61
N GLY A 69 18.01 -7.93 13.21
CA GLY A 69 17.04 -9.03 13.27
C GLY A 69 16.66 -9.54 11.88
N GLN A 70 16.40 -8.65 10.93
CA GLN A 70 16.10 -9.00 9.55
C GLN A 70 17.29 -9.66 8.86
N ALA A 71 18.50 -9.12 9.00
CA ALA A 71 19.70 -9.69 8.40
C ALA A 71 20.05 -11.08 8.97
N LEU A 72 19.83 -11.30 10.28
CA LEU A 72 20.19 -12.55 10.95
C LEU A 72 19.14 -13.64 10.76
N TYR A 73 17.85 -13.30 10.88
CA TYR A 73 16.79 -14.30 10.92
C TYR A 73 16.18 -14.60 9.55
N THR A 74 16.32 -13.71 8.56
CA THR A 74 15.91 -14.04 7.17
C THR A 74 16.82 -15.11 6.61
N ARG A 75 16.24 -16.21 6.13
CA ARG A 75 16.98 -17.32 5.54
C ARG A 75 17.09 -17.13 4.03
N PHE A 76 18.11 -16.42 3.57
CA PHE A 76 18.46 -16.36 2.15
C PHE A 76 19.12 -17.69 1.72
N LEU A 77 18.52 -18.40 0.78
CA LEU A 77 18.94 -19.75 0.41
C LEU A 77 19.97 -19.77 -0.73
N ASN A 78 19.84 -18.86 -1.69
CA ASN A 78 20.69 -18.86 -2.89
C ASN A 78 21.62 -17.64 -2.99
N LEU A 79 21.48 -16.65 -2.10
CA LEU A 79 22.30 -15.44 -2.09
C LEU A 79 23.59 -15.66 -1.30
N SER A 80 24.74 -15.23 -1.84
CA SER A 80 26.01 -15.39 -1.13
C SER A 80 26.10 -14.40 0.05
N PRO A 81 26.83 -14.74 1.13
CA PRO A 81 27.07 -13.79 2.23
C PRO A 81 27.76 -12.49 1.79
N LEU A 82 28.59 -12.54 0.75
CA LEU A 82 29.24 -11.34 0.19
C LEU A 82 28.24 -10.44 -0.54
N ASP A 83 27.31 -11.02 -1.29
CA ASP A 83 26.23 -10.26 -1.92
C ASP A 83 25.34 -9.63 -0.85
N LEU A 84 24.99 -10.35 0.22
CA LEU A 84 24.21 -9.78 1.31
C LEU A 84 24.98 -8.67 2.04
N ALA A 85 26.28 -8.86 2.31
CA ALA A 85 27.13 -7.86 2.94
C ALA A 85 27.27 -6.58 2.09
N SER A 86 27.14 -6.68 0.76
CA SER A 86 27.14 -5.50 -0.13
C SER A 86 26.00 -4.52 0.16
N ALA A 87 24.94 -4.96 0.85
CA ALA A 87 23.85 -4.09 1.29
C ALA A 87 24.16 -3.28 2.56
N ALA A 88 25.27 -3.55 3.26
CA ALA A 88 25.60 -2.87 4.52
C ALA A 88 25.59 -1.33 4.44
N PRO A 89 26.08 -0.69 3.35
CA PRO A 89 26.02 0.78 3.23
C PRO A 89 24.59 1.34 3.17
N LEU A 90 23.59 0.55 2.79
CA LEU A 90 22.18 0.98 2.84
C LEU A 90 21.71 1.22 4.26
N VAL A 91 22.30 0.57 5.27
CA VAL A 91 21.96 0.81 6.69
C VAL A 91 22.15 2.29 7.05
N LEU A 92 23.20 2.93 6.53
CA LEU A 92 23.41 4.37 6.73
C LEU A 92 22.29 5.18 6.06
N ALA A 93 21.94 4.87 4.81
CA ALA A 93 20.85 5.55 4.11
C ALA A 93 19.50 5.38 4.83
N PHE A 94 19.22 4.20 5.39
CA PHE A 94 18.04 3.98 6.22
C PHE A 94 18.09 4.75 7.54
N SER A 95 19.27 4.85 8.17
CA SER A 95 19.44 5.61 9.41
C SER A 95 19.35 7.12 9.20
N GLU A 96 19.76 7.62 8.04
CA GLU A 96 19.68 9.04 7.66
C GLU A 96 18.28 9.44 7.17
N PHE A 97 17.42 8.47 6.83
CA PHE A 97 16.04 8.72 6.41
C PHE A 97 15.10 8.74 7.62
N ASP A 98 15.01 9.90 8.26
CA ASP A 98 14.22 10.15 9.48
C ASP A 98 12.78 10.66 9.20
N ASP A 99 12.30 10.53 7.96
CA ASP A 99 11.01 11.04 7.48
C ASP A 99 10.87 12.58 7.50
N SER A 100 11.97 13.33 7.73
CA SER A 100 11.98 14.79 7.66
C SER A 100 11.81 15.30 6.21
N PRO A 101 11.26 16.53 6.02
CA PRO A 101 11.23 17.17 4.70
C PRO A 101 12.61 17.24 4.02
N GLU A 102 13.67 17.41 4.80
CA GLU A 102 15.05 17.45 4.35
C GLU A 102 15.51 16.08 3.83
N ALA A 103 15.23 15.00 4.57
CA ALA A 103 15.52 13.63 4.13
C ALA A 103 14.76 13.29 2.85
N TRP A 104 13.47 13.61 2.78
CA TRP A 104 12.68 13.47 1.55
C TRP A 104 13.34 14.24 0.39
N ALA A 105 13.62 15.53 0.54
CA ALA A 105 14.22 16.33 -0.52
C ALA A 105 15.57 15.80 -1.03
N ARG A 106 16.36 15.16 -0.15
CA ARG A 106 17.67 14.56 -0.47
C ARG A 106 17.52 13.29 -1.31
N TYR A 107 16.64 12.38 -0.93
CA TYR A 107 16.52 11.06 -1.57
C TYR A 107 15.46 11.02 -2.69
N ASP A 108 14.55 11.98 -2.78
CA ASP A 108 13.43 11.93 -3.73
C ASP A 108 13.86 12.18 -5.19
N LYS A 109 15.03 12.80 -5.40
CA LYS A 109 15.56 13.12 -6.74
C LYS A 109 16.42 12.03 -7.36
N VAL A 110 16.59 10.90 -6.69
CA VAL A 110 17.44 9.78 -7.13
C VAL A 110 16.56 8.53 -7.15
N SER A 111 16.67 7.70 -8.19
CA SER A 111 15.96 6.42 -8.18
C SER A 111 16.52 5.51 -7.10
N PHE A 112 15.72 4.60 -6.56
CA PHE A 112 16.22 3.64 -5.58
C PHE A 112 17.34 2.76 -6.16
N ARG A 113 17.22 2.36 -7.44
CA ARG A 113 18.28 1.65 -8.16
C ARG A 113 19.60 2.42 -8.20
N ASP A 114 19.55 3.70 -8.56
CA ASP A 114 20.74 4.54 -8.62
C ASP A 114 21.38 4.73 -7.24
N LEU A 115 20.56 4.81 -6.18
CA LEU A 115 21.06 4.82 -4.81
C LEU A 115 21.82 3.53 -4.49
N CYS A 116 21.24 2.36 -4.79
CA CYS A 116 21.90 1.06 -4.58
C CYS A 116 23.22 0.96 -5.34
N ILE A 117 23.25 1.39 -6.61
CA ILE A 117 24.48 1.42 -7.42
C ILE A 117 25.54 2.32 -6.78
N ARG A 118 25.18 3.54 -6.36
CA ARG A 118 26.11 4.49 -5.72
C ARG A 118 26.68 3.96 -4.41
N LEU A 119 25.89 3.18 -3.68
CA LEU A 119 26.29 2.58 -2.41
C LEU A 119 27.04 1.25 -2.56
N GLY A 120 27.29 0.78 -3.79
CA GLY A 120 28.05 -0.44 -4.06
C GLY A 120 27.28 -1.73 -3.78
N VAL A 121 25.95 -1.67 -3.73
CA VAL A 121 25.11 -2.87 -3.61
C VAL A 121 25.34 -3.73 -4.85
N SER A 122 25.67 -5.01 -4.62
CA SER A 122 25.88 -5.96 -5.71
C SER A 122 24.62 -6.08 -6.56
N ARG A 123 24.80 -6.24 -7.86
CA ARG A 123 23.69 -6.42 -8.81
C ARG A 123 22.77 -7.56 -8.36
N ARG A 124 23.34 -8.67 -7.90
CA ARG A 124 22.59 -9.84 -7.46
C ARG A 124 21.77 -9.57 -6.21
N CYS A 125 22.34 -8.90 -5.20
CA CYS A 125 21.58 -8.49 -4.02
C CYS A 125 20.42 -7.55 -4.38
N TYR A 126 20.66 -6.59 -5.29
CA TYR A 126 19.61 -5.73 -5.80
C TYR A 126 18.47 -6.52 -6.47
N GLU A 127 18.80 -7.38 -7.45
CA GLU A 127 17.81 -8.11 -8.24
C GLU A 127 17.06 -9.21 -7.44
N GLU A 128 17.72 -9.87 -6.49
CA GLU A 128 17.15 -11.01 -5.75
C GLU A 128 16.52 -10.61 -4.40
N VAL A 129 16.91 -9.48 -3.80
CA VAL A 129 16.38 -9.02 -2.50
C VAL A 129 15.54 -7.76 -2.64
N PHE A 130 16.13 -6.67 -3.14
CA PHE A 130 15.49 -5.37 -3.06
C PHE A 130 14.44 -5.14 -4.14
N GLU A 131 14.75 -5.40 -5.41
CA GLU A 131 13.83 -5.19 -6.54
C GLU A 131 12.48 -5.91 -6.31
N PRO A 132 12.43 -7.18 -5.87
CA PRO A 132 11.15 -7.85 -5.60
C PRO A 132 10.35 -7.17 -4.48
N MET A 133 11.03 -6.67 -3.44
CA MET A 133 10.38 -5.95 -2.34
C MET A 133 9.82 -4.61 -2.81
N ILE A 134 10.58 -3.85 -3.61
CA ILE A 134 10.12 -2.57 -4.18
C ILE A 134 8.94 -2.80 -5.13
N LEU A 135 9.02 -3.81 -6.00
CA LEU A 135 7.93 -4.17 -6.90
C LEU A 135 6.65 -4.56 -6.14
N THR A 136 6.78 -5.30 -5.03
CA THR A 136 5.61 -5.73 -4.25
C THR A 136 5.01 -4.57 -3.44
N GLY A 137 5.85 -3.70 -2.86
CA GLY A 137 5.38 -2.64 -1.98
C GLY A 137 4.96 -1.35 -2.70
N LEU A 138 5.62 -1.00 -3.80
CA LEU A 138 5.34 0.23 -4.57
C LEU A 138 4.71 -0.03 -5.95
N PHE A 139 4.64 -1.29 -6.40
CA PHE A 139 4.14 -1.67 -7.72
C PHE A 139 4.88 -1.03 -8.91
N ALA A 140 6.08 -0.53 -8.69
CA ALA A 140 6.92 0.07 -9.72
C ALA A 140 8.38 -0.39 -9.56
N PRO A 141 9.15 -0.52 -10.65
CA PRO A 141 10.54 -0.94 -10.57
C PRO A 141 11.40 0.06 -9.81
N GLY A 142 12.51 -0.39 -9.20
CA GLY A 142 13.37 0.47 -8.39
C GLY A 142 14.07 1.59 -9.17
N ASP A 143 14.13 1.52 -10.51
CA ASP A 143 14.61 2.62 -11.37
C ASP A 143 13.54 3.67 -11.70
N GLN A 144 12.27 3.39 -11.39
CA GLN A 144 11.14 4.31 -11.55
C GLN A 144 10.61 4.85 -10.21
N CYS A 145 11.01 4.25 -9.09
CA CYS A 145 10.70 4.71 -7.74
C CYS A 145 11.79 5.65 -7.22
N SER A 146 11.41 6.76 -6.59
CA SER A 146 12.37 7.57 -5.86
C SER A 146 12.94 6.80 -4.67
N ALA A 147 14.20 7.06 -4.33
CA ALA A 147 14.83 6.43 -3.19
C ALA A 147 14.13 6.80 -1.89
N ALA A 148 13.60 8.03 -1.77
CA ALA A 148 12.79 8.42 -0.61
C ALA A 148 11.57 7.51 -0.40
N ALA A 149 10.80 7.24 -1.45
CA ALA A 149 9.64 6.34 -1.37
C ALA A 149 10.03 4.91 -0.97
N ALA A 150 11.11 4.39 -1.55
CA ALA A 150 11.61 3.05 -1.25
C ALA A 150 12.18 2.94 0.18
N LEU A 151 12.95 3.93 0.64
CA LEU A 151 13.49 4.00 2.00
C LEU A 151 12.36 4.14 3.02
N GLY A 152 11.36 4.98 2.76
CA GLY A 152 10.18 5.14 3.61
C GLY A 152 9.34 3.86 3.70
N MET A 153 9.13 3.18 2.58
CA MET A 153 8.48 1.87 2.55
C MET A 153 9.23 0.84 3.39
N ALA A 154 10.54 0.70 3.18
CA ALA A 154 11.37 -0.24 3.93
C ALA A 154 11.41 0.11 5.43
N TYR A 155 11.50 1.40 5.79
CA TYR A 155 11.39 1.83 7.17
C TYR A 155 10.08 1.36 7.78
N PHE A 156 8.95 1.67 7.13
CA PHE A 156 7.64 1.37 7.66
C PHE A 156 7.35 -0.13 7.78
N PHE A 157 7.67 -0.92 6.74
CA PHE A 157 7.30 -2.34 6.67
C PHE A 157 8.35 -3.29 7.21
N VAL A 158 9.62 -2.88 7.26
CA VAL A 158 10.74 -3.80 7.51
C VAL A 158 11.56 -3.36 8.71
N LEU A 159 11.90 -2.07 8.81
CA LEU A 159 12.99 -1.60 9.67
C LEU A 159 12.53 -0.76 10.87
N ARG A 160 11.24 -0.49 11.07
CA ARG A 160 10.81 0.27 12.25
C ARG A 160 11.02 -0.51 13.54
N GLN A 161 10.67 -1.79 13.53
CA GLN A 161 10.88 -2.76 14.61
C GLN A 161 11.19 -4.13 13.99
N GLN A 162 11.77 -5.04 14.77
CA GLN A 162 12.01 -6.41 14.31
C GLN A 162 10.72 -7.09 13.80
N THR A 163 9.60 -6.85 14.46
CA THR A 163 8.28 -7.43 14.13
C THR A 163 7.54 -6.70 13.02
N SER A 164 8.05 -5.57 12.49
CA SER A 164 7.31 -4.77 11.51
C SER A 164 6.98 -5.54 10.23
N PHE A 165 7.82 -6.50 9.85
CA PHE A 165 7.61 -7.34 8.66
C PHE A 165 6.61 -8.48 8.89
N ASP A 166 6.24 -8.77 10.14
CA ASP A 166 5.24 -9.77 10.45
C ASP A 166 3.88 -9.32 9.90
N VAL A 167 3.31 -10.16 9.03
CA VAL A 167 2.09 -9.86 8.30
C VAL A 167 0.97 -10.84 8.66
N ARG A 168 -0.25 -10.31 8.72
CA ARG A 168 -1.49 -11.09 8.85
C ARG A 168 -2.31 -10.95 7.58
N TRP A 169 -3.16 -11.93 7.31
CA TRP A 169 -4.04 -11.95 6.14
C TRP A 169 -5.49 -12.05 6.56
N CYS A 170 -6.41 -11.47 5.78
CA CYS A 170 -7.82 -11.66 6.06
C CYS A 170 -8.20 -13.14 5.86
N ARG A 171 -8.92 -13.73 6.82
CA ARG A 171 -9.37 -15.14 6.78
C ARG A 171 -10.43 -15.39 5.70
N GLY A 172 -11.03 -14.33 5.18
CA GLY A 172 -12.07 -14.38 4.17
C GLY A 172 -12.01 -13.15 3.27
N ASN A 173 -13.13 -12.84 2.62
CA ASN A 173 -13.19 -11.65 1.78
C ASN A 173 -13.15 -10.38 2.64
N ILE A 174 -12.23 -9.45 2.35
CA ILE A 174 -12.08 -8.21 3.15
C ILE A 174 -13.34 -7.35 3.10
N GLY A 175 -14.03 -7.34 1.96
CA GLY A 175 -15.31 -6.65 1.77
C GLY A 175 -16.35 -7.08 2.79
N ASP A 176 -16.50 -8.39 2.97
CA ASP A 176 -17.50 -8.96 3.87
C ASP A 176 -17.05 -8.93 5.34
N MET A 177 -15.78 -9.24 5.60
CA MET A 177 -15.25 -9.41 6.96
C MET A 177 -14.98 -8.09 7.68
N ILE A 178 -14.69 -7.01 6.94
CA ILE A 178 -14.23 -5.74 7.51
C ILE A 178 -15.06 -4.55 6.99
N PHE A 179 -15.12 -4.34 5.68
CA PHE A 179 -15.75 -3.13 5.13
C PHE A 179 -17.27 -3.12 5.35
N GLN A 180 -17.94 -4.25 5.16
CA GLN A 180 -19.40 -4.33 5.32
C GLN A 180 -19.82 -4.04 6.77
N PRO A 181 -19.23 -4.64 7.82
CA PRO A 181 -19.46 -4.24 9.20
C PRO A 181 -19.23 -2.75 9.45
N TRP A 182 -18.15 -2.19 8.89
CA TRP A 182 -17.84 -0.77 9.04
C TRP A 182 -18.88 0.14 8.37
N VAL A 183 -19.36 -0.23 7.18
CA VAL A 183 -20.46 0.46 6.49
C VAL A 183 -21.74 0.42 7.31
N GLU A 184 -22.10 -0.72 7.89
CA GLU A 184 -23.30 -0.82 8.74
C GLU A 184 -23.17 0.00 10.03
N GLN A 185 -21.99 0.01 10.66
CA GLN A 185 -21.72 0.87 11.81
C GLN A 185 -21.86 2.36 11.45
N MET A 186 -21.35 2.78 10.29
CA MET A 186 -21.49 4.15 9.80
C MET A 186 -22.96 4.50 9.52
N LYS A 187 -23.72 3.62 8.88
CA LYS A 187 -25.17 3.81 8.64
C LYS A 187 -25.94 3.95 9.95
N ALA A 188 -25.64 3.13 10.96
CA ALA A 188 -26.25 3.22 12.28
C ALA A 188 -25.98 4.56 12.98
N ARG A 189 -24.87 5.24 12.62
CA ARG A 189 -24.53 6.59 13.09
C ARG A 189 -25.09 7.72 12.21
N GLY A 190 -25.95 7.40 11.24
CA GLY A 190 -26.62 8.37 10.37
C GLY A 190 -25.86 8.72 9.08
N VAL A 191 -24.78 8.00 8.75
CA VAL A 191 -24.08 8.21 7.46
C VAL A 191 -24.93 7.69 6.31
N ARG A 192 -25.19 8.55 5.33
CA ARG A 192 -25.90 8.19 4.10
C ARG A 192 -24.92 7.83 2.99
N PHE A 193 -24.97 6.59 2.54
CA PHE A 193 -24.23 6.13 1.34
C PHE A 193 -25.08 6.36 0.10
N VAL A 194 -24.60 7.17 -0.84
CA VAL A 194 -25.26 7.43 -2.13
C VAL A 194 -24.37 6.85 -3.22
N THR A 195 -24.70 5.64 -3.67
CA THR A 195 -23.98 4.92 -4.71
C THR A 195 -24.45 5.32 -6.11
N SER A 196 -23.66 5.00 -7.14
CA SER A 196 -23.98 5.33 -8.54
C SER A 196 -24.15 6.83 -8.80
N THR A 197 -23.55 7.66 -7.94
CA THR A 197 -23.59 9.12 -8.01
C THR A 197 -22.17 9.64 -8.22
N ARG A 198 -21.90 10.19 -9.40
CA ARG A 198 -20.59 10.75 -9.75
C ARG A 198 -20.58 12.25 -9.47
N ALA A 199 -19.68 12.73 -8.62
CA ALA A 199 -19.45 14.16 -8.47
C ALA A 199 -18.84 14.75 -9.77
N THR A 200 -19.43 15.85 -10.26
CA THR A 200 -19.05 16.51 -11.51
C THR A 200 -18.56 17.95 -11.29
N GLY A 201 -18.86 18.55 -10.13
CA GLY A 201 -18.40 19.88 -9.79
C GLY A 201 -18.92 20.34 -8.43
N PHE A 202 -18.80 21.65 -8.17
CA PHE A 202 -19.21 22.26 -6.91
C PHE A 202 -20.06 23.50 -7.18
N GLN A 203 -20.99 23.75 -6.28
CA GLN A 203 -21.68 25.04 -6.18
C GLN A 203 -20.98 25.86 -5.12
N THR A 204 -20.66 27.12 -5.45
CA THR A 204 -19.99 28.05 -4.56
C THR A 204 -20.82 29.33 -4.39
N THR A 205 -20.55 30.07 -3.32
CA THR A 205 -21.12 31.41 -3.10
C THR A 205 -20.43 32.46 -3.96
N ASP A 206 -21.19 33.42 -4.49
CA ASP A 206 -20.62 34.58 -5.19
C ASP A 206 -20.04 35.61 -4.19
N GLY A 207 -18.82 36.09 -4.42
CA GLY A 207 -18.19 37.19 -3.65
C GLY A 207 -16.87 36.83 -2.93
N PRO A 208 -16.28 37.76 -2.17
CA PRO A 208 -15.07 37.52 -1.39
C PRO A 208 -15.34 36.49 -0.28
N GLY A 209 -14.53 35.44 -0.20
CA GLY A 209 -14.74 34.33 0.75
C GLY A 209 -15.54 33.15 0.16
N GLU A 210 -15.32 32.85 -1.12
CA GLU A 210 -15.94 31.73 -1.87
C GLU A 210 -15.98 30.44 -1.02
N ALA A 211 -17.19 30.01 -0.66
CA ALA A 211 -17.44 28.79 0.11
C ALA A 211 -18.24 27.81 -0.74
N ILE A 212 -17.92 26.51 -0.62
CA ILE A 212 -18.73 25.45 -1.23
C ILE A 212 -20.05 25.33 -0.46
N THR A 213 -21.16 25.33 -1.18
CA THR A 213 -22.52 25.14 -0.64
C THR A 213 -23.18 23.85 -1.12
N GLY A 214 -22.59 23.19 -2.13
CA GLY A 214 -23.08 21.90 -2.60
C GLY A 214 -22.13 21.21 -3.57
N VAL A 215 -22.33 19.90 -3.70
CA VAL A 215 -21.64 19.04 -4.66
C VAL A 215 -22.58 18.76 -5.81
N ARG A 216 -22.19 19.18 -7.02
CA ARG A 216 -22.89 18.82 -8.25
C ARG A 216 -22.53 17.39 -8.61
N CYS A 217 -23.53 16.59 -8.95
CA CYS A 217 -23.35 15.19 -9.27
C CYS A 217 -24.30 14.72 -10.37
N THR A 218 -23.94 13.61 -11.01
CA THR A 218 -24.81 12.89 -11.93
C THR A 218 -25.15 11.52 -11.36
N SER A 219 -26.42 11.12 -11.43
CA SER A 219 -26.92 9.82 -11.00
C SER A 219 -27.91 9.31 -12.03
N GLY A 220 -27.66 8.14 -12.62
CA GLY A 220 -28.54 7.59 -13.67
C GLY A 220 -28.67 8.47 -14.94
N GLY A 221 -27.75 9.41 -15.16
CA GLY A 221 -27.81 10.38 -16.26
C GLY A 221 -28.49 11.70 -15.91
N GLU A 222 -29.10 11.81 -14.73
CA GLU A 222 -29.71 13.05 -14.25
C GLU A 222 -28.71 13.86 -13.42
N GLU A 223 -28.73 15.18 -13.60
CA GLU A 223 -27.95 16.11 -12.77
C GLU A 223 -28.69 16.42 -11.47
N ALA A 224 -27.96 16.45 -10.36
CA ALA A 224 -28.45 16.85 -9.06
C ALA A 224 -27.37 17.61 -8.29
N THR A 225 -27.80 18.40 -7.30
CA THR A 225 -26.88 19.03 -6.35
C THR A 225 -27.19 18.52 -4.95
N LEU A 226 -26.17 18.00 -4.27
CA LEU A 226 -26.24 17.62 -2.87
C LEU A 226 -25.77 18.80 -2.01
N PRO A 227 -26.59 19.35 -1.10
CA PRO A 227 -26.17 20.42 -0.21
C PRO A 227 -25.05 19.93 0.71
N ALA A 228 -24.05 20.77 0.94
CA ALA A 228 -22.91 20.43 1.78
C ALA A 228 -22.26 21.68 2.37
N ASP A 229 -22.03 21.68 3.69
CA ASP A 229 -21.28 22.74 4.38
C ASP A 229 -19.75 22.56 4.24
N LYS A 230 -19.32 21.31 4.07
CA LYS A 230 -17.92 20.90 3.94
C LYS A 230 -17.81 19.74 2.95
N VAL A 231 -16.69 19.71 2.23
CA VAL A 231 -16.37 18.65 1.27
C VAL A 231 -15.00 18.08 1.60
N VAL A 232 -14.94 16.74 1.71
CA VAL A 232 -13.69 15.99 1.89
C VAL A 232 -13.46 15.12 0.65
N PHE A 233 -12.30 15.27 0.02
CA PHE A 233 -11.91 14.48 -1.15
C PHE A 233 -11.25 13.17 -0.72
N ALA A 234 -12.03 12.11 -0.56
CA ALA A 234 -11.54 10.75 -0.28
C ALA A 234 -11.33 9.94 -1.58
N VAL A 235 -10.62 10.52 -2.55
CA VAL A 235 -10.39 9.93 -3.89
C VAL A 235 -8.90 9.88 -4.22
N GLY A 236 -8.51 8.96 -5.12
CA GLY A 236 -7.12 8.89 -5.61
C GLY A 236 -6.71 10.10 -6.45
N ALA A 237 -5.39 10.32 -6.57
CA ALA A 237 -4.81 11.48 -7.25
C ALA A 237 -5.30 11.66 -8.71
N ALA A 238 -5.46 10.57 -9.46
CA ALA A 238 -5.96 10.61 -10.83
C ALA A 238 -7.41 11.12 -10.91
N ALA A 239 -8.28 10.65 -10.01
CA ALA A 239 -9.66 11.10 -9.92
C ALA A 239 -9.73 12.59 -9.52
N LEU A 240 -8.96 12.99 -8.50
CA LEU A 240 -8.87 14.38 -8.07
C LEU A 240 -8.37 15.29 -9.20
N SER A 241 -7.32 14.88 -9.92
CA SER A 241 -6.83 15.60 -11.11
C SER A 241 -7.91 15.74 -12.18
N GLY A 242 -8.73 14.70 -12.41
CA GLY A 242 -9.90 14.77 -13.28
C GLY A 242 -10.94 15.79 -12.82
N MET A 243 -11.27 15.80 -11.52
CA MET A 243 -12.21 16.76 -10.94
C MET A 243 -11.70 18.21 -11.04
N VAL A 244 -10.39 18.43 -10.85
CA VAL A 244 -9.76 19.75 -11.01
C VAL A 244 -9.87 20.24 -12.45
N ARG A 245 -9.65 19.37 -13.44
CA ARG A 245 -9.81 19.74 -14.87
C ARG A 245 -11.25 20.11 -15.23
N SER A 246 -12.25 19.47 -14.61
CA SER A 246 -13.66 19.73 -14.89
C SER A 246 -14.30 20.81 -14.00
N SER A 247 -13.57 21.33 -13.00
CA SER A 247 -14.08 22.27 -12.01
C SER A 247 -13.30 23.59 -12.03
N PRO A 248 -13.86 24.67 -12.61
CA PRO A 248 -13.24 25.99 -12.57
C PRO A 248 -12.95 26.49 -11.15
N ALA A 249 -13.81 26.14 -10.17
CA ALA A 249 -13.61 26.50 -8.77
C ALA A 249 -12.32 25.88 -8.22
N LEU A 250 -12.09 24.58 -8.42
CA LEU A 250 -10.87 23.91 -7.94
C LEU A 250 -9.63 24.33 -8.73
N ALA A 251 -9.76 24.55 -10.05
CA ALA A 251 -8.63 24.88 -10.91
C ALA A 251 -7.94 26.21 -10.56
N ARG A 252 -8.64 27.13 -9.88
CA ARG A 252 -8.05 28.40 -9.40
C ARG A 252 -6.98 28.20 -8.34
N HIS A 253 -7.06 27.11 -7.59
CA HIS A 253 -6.19 26.82 -6.46
C HIS A 253 -4.91 26.08 -6.90
N PRO A 254 -3.71 26.63 -6.66
CA PRO A 254 -2.45 25.99 -7.06
C PRO A 254 -2.24 24.63 -6.40
N GLU A 255 -2.65 24.46 -5.14
CA GLU A 255 -2.58 23.20 -4.38
C GLU A 255 -3.34 22.06 -5.08
N PHE A 256 -4.51 22.35 -5.65
CA PHE A 256 -5.30 21.37 -6.40
C PHE A 256 -4.71 21.09 -7.79
N ARG A 257 -4.17 22.11 -8.47
CA ARG A 257 -3.51 21.92 -9.76
C ARG A 257 -2.27 21.03 -9.68
N ARG A 258 -1.55 21.01 -8.55
CA ARG A 258 -0.37 20.15 -8.36
C ARG A 258 -0.68 18.66 -8.46
N PHE A 259 -1.92 18.23 -8.22
CA PHE A 259 -2.32 16.83 -8.44
C PHE A 259 -2.23 16.39 -9.91
N ALA A 260 -2.17 17.31 -10.87
CA ALA A 260 -1.87 16.97 -12.27
C ALA A 260 -0.44 16.41 -12.47
N ASN A 261 0.47 16.65 -11.53
CA ASN A 261 1.81 16.08 -11.55
C ASN A 261 1.85 14.64 -11.02
N LEU A 262 0.79 14.19 -10.34
CA LEU A 262 0.71 12.85 -9.77
C LEU A 262 0.10 11.89 -10.79
N ARG A 263 0.78 10.77 -11.04
CA ARG A 263 0.31 9.69 -11.89
C ARG A 263 -0.01 8.48 -11.04
N GLY A 264 -1.00 7.69 -11.45
CA GLY A 264 -1.26 6.38 -10.85
C GLY A 264 -0.45 5.30 -11.54
N THR A 265 -0.18 4.22 -10.81
CA THR A 265 0.37 2.98 -11.37
C THR A 265 -0.76 2.01 -11.68
N SER A 266 -0.68 1.35 -12.84
CA SER A 266 -1.64 0.32 -13.21
C SER A 266 -1.23 -1.02 -12.58
N VAL A 267 -2.15 -1.64 -11.85
CA VAL A 267 -1.94 -2.96 -11.24
C VAL A 267 -3.05 -3.90 -11.71
N LEU A 268 -2.68 -5.14 -12.02
CA LEU A 268 -3.62 -6.19 -12.37
C LEU A 268 -3.66 -7.24 -11.25
N ALA A 269 -4.82 -7.40 -10.62
CA ALA A 269 -5.07 -8.51 -9.71
C ALA A 269 -5.72 -9.66 -10.48
N THR A 270 -5.03 -10.81 -10.52
CA THR A 270 -5.52 -12.03 -11.16
C THR A 270 -5.84 -13.06 -10.09
N ARG A 271 -7.03 -13.67 -10.17
CA ARG A 271 -7.42 -14.77 -9.28
C ARG A 271 -7.64 -16.04 -10.09
N LEU A 272 -6.82 -17.04 -9.83
CA LEU A 272 -6.90 -18.36 -10.44
C LEU A 272 -7.64 -19.31 -9.51
N TYR A 273 -8.61 -20.04 -10.05
CA TYR A 273 -9.37 -21.06 -9.34
C TYR A 273 -9.07 -22.41 -9.95
N LEU A 274 -8.41 -23.25 -9.17
CA LEU A 274 -8.01 -24.58 -9.60
C LEU A 274 -9.12 -25.60 -9.30
N ASP A 275 -9.11 -26.69 -10.05
CA ASP A 275 -10.01 -27.85 -9.88
C ASP A 275 -9.66 -28.71 -8.67
N ARG A 276 -8.44 -28.58 -8.16
CA ARG A 276 -7.92 -29.27 -6.99
C ARG A 276 -7.22 -28.33 -6.02
N ALA A 277 -7.13 -28.76 -4.76
CA ALA A 277 -6.24 -28.13 -3.79
C ALA A 277 -4.78 -28.33 -4.20
N VAL A 278 -3.98 -27.27 -4.11
CA VAL A 278 -2.54 -27.31 -4.33
C VAL A 278 -1.86 -27.15 -2.99
N PRO A 279 -1.05 -28.13 -2.53
CA PRO A 279 -0.27 -27.97 -1.32
C PRO A 279 0.80 -26.90 -1.54
N THR A 280 0.83 -25.90 -0.66
CA THR A 280 1.90 -24.90 -0.61
C THR A 280 2.70 -25.07 0.67
N PRO A 281 4.03 -24.92 0.63
CA PRO A 281 4.88 -25.14 1.80
C PRO A 281 4.71 -24.05 2.87
N TYR A 282 4.33 -22.83 2.46
CA TYR A 282 4.09 -21.70 3.36
C TYR A 282 2.67 -21.17 3.19
N SER A 283 2.21 -20.39 4.18
CA SER A 283 0.89 -19.74 4.16
C SER A 283 0.84 -18.57 3.18
N ALA A 284 1.97 -17.89 2.97
CA ALA A 284 2.17 -16.85 1.96
C ALA A 284 3.41 -17.18 1.12
N ASN A 285 3.25 -17.07 -0.20
CA ASN A 285 4.26 -17.47 -1.17
C ASN A 285 4.44 -16.36 -2.22
N PRO A 286 4.95 -15.16 -1.86
CA PRO A 286 5.21 -14.10 -2.82
C PRO A 286 6.23 -14.55 -3.88
N CYS A 287 5.97 -14.20 -5.14
CA CYS A 287 6.81 -14.56 -6.26
C CYS A 287 7.00 -13.40 -7.24
N TRP A 288 8.12 -13.41 -7.97
CA TRP A 288 8.46 -12.42 -9.01
C TRP A 288 9.17 -13.08 -10.20
N GLY A 289 9.41 -12.29 -11.26
CA GLY A 289 10.22 -12.70 -12.41
C GLY A 289 9.47 -13.48 -13.49
N PHE A 290 8.14 -13.33 -13.58
CA PHE A 290 7.31 -13.88 -14.64
C PHE A 290 7.50 -13.15 -15.97
#